data_AF-A0A838CPQ1-F1
#
_entry.id   AF-A0A838CPQ1-F1
#
_cell.length_a   1.000
_cell.length_b   1.000
_cell.length_c   1.000
_cell.angle_alpha   90.00
_cell.angle_beta   90.00
_cell.angle_gamma   90.00
#
_symmetry.space_group_name_H-M   'P 1'
#
loop_
_entity.id
_entity.type
_entity.pdbx_description
1 polymer ?
#
loop_
_entity_poly.entity_id
_entity_poly.type
_entity_poly.pdbx_seq_one_letter_code
_entity_poly.pdbx_strand_id
1 'polypeptide(L)'
;MRNWMTPIIYTLMGLAVMYIGLQLFTNTMSFLTSIVLMIGIAVLIYGAIYFFFLRNRGFGGGGGNKNEMKKYKQAVKQSKQKYKQPTPTVKKSSLSKVAPKPSVNPKRNRKRMNAPHLRVIEGNKSKDKNRASF
;
A
#
# COMPACT_ATOMS: atom_id res chain seq x y z
N MET A 1 56.42 -6.15 -4.84
CA MET A 1 55.78 -7.15 -3.93
C MET A 1 55.53 -8.42 -4.74
N ARG A 2 56.16 -9.55 -4.40
CA ARG A 2 56.02 -10.82 -5.15
C ARG A 2 54.66 -11.45 -4.81
N ASN A 3 53.80 -11.57 -5.79
CA ASN A 3 52.48 -12.19 -5.71
C ASN A 3 52.63 -13.73 -5.69
N TRP A 4 52.89 -14.25 -4.49
CA TRP A 4 53.05 -15.67 -4.17
C TRP A 4 51.79 -16.51 -4.48
N MET A 5 50.62 -15.87 -4.51
CA MET A 5 49.34 -16.56 -4.75
C MET A 5 49.14 -16.96 -6.21
N THR A 6 49.79 -16.27 -7.16
CA THR A 6 49.62 -16.54 -8.60
C THR A 6 49.94 -17.99 -9.00
N PRO A 7 51.10 -18.59 -8.60
CA PRO A 7 51.36 -20.00 -8.91
C PRO A 7 50.36 -20.96 -8.26
N ILE A 8 49.88 -20.66 -7.05
CA ILE A 8 48.88 -21.49 -6.37
C ILE A 8 47.57 -21.51 -7.18
N ILE A 9 47.13 -20.35 -7.67
CA ILE A 9 45.92 -20.23 -8.50
C ILE A 9 46.07 -21.02 -9.80
N TYR A 10 47.23 -20.93 -10.46
CA TYR A 10 47.48 -21.69 -11.70
C TYR A 10 47.52 -23.20 -11.45
N THR A 11 48.13 -23.65 -10.36
CA THR A 11 48.12 -25.07 -9.97
C THR A 11 46.70 -25.55 -9.69
N LEU A 12 45.90 -24.76 -8.97
CA LEU A 12 44.51 -25.11 -8.65
C LEU A 12 43.65 -25.17 -9.93
N MET A 13 43.84 -24.21 -10.83
CA MET A 13 43.16 -24.17 -12.12
C MET A 13 43.53 -25.38 -12.99
N GLY A 14 44.82 -25.71 -13.06
CA GLY A 14 45.30 -26.90 -13.78
C GLY A 14 44.72 -28.19 -13.21
N LEU A 15 44.70 -28.32 -11.88
CA LEU A 15 44.12 -29.48 -11.19
C LEU A 15 42.61 -29.59 -11.45
N ALA A 16 41.89 -28.46 -11.44
CA ALA A 16 40.46 -28.43 -11.70
C ALA A 16 40.12 -28.88 -13.14
N VAL A 17 40.85 -28.36 -14.14
CA VAL A 17 40.68 -28.78 -15.54
C VAL A 17 41.01 -30.26 -15.71
N MET A 18 42.08 -30.73 -15.08
CA MET A 18 42.50 -32.14 -15.17
C MET A 18 41.47 -33.07 -14.53
N TYR A 19 40.92 -32.70 -13.37
CA TYR A 19 39.82 -33.43 -12.72
C TYR A 19 38.56 -33.48 -13.59
N ILE A 20 38.17 -32.36 -14.19
CA ILE A 20 37.02 -32.30 -15.10
C ILE A 20 37.27 -33.21 -16.32
N GLY A 21 38.47 -33.19 -16.89
CA GLY A 21 38.85 -34.09 -17.98
C GLY A 21 38.71 -35.56 -17.59
N LEU A 22 39.26 -35.97 -16.44
CA LEU A 22 39.16 -37.34 -15.94
C LEU A 22 37.70 -37.76 -15.65
N GLN A 23 36.90 -36.87 -15.06
CA GLN A 23 35.49 -37.11 -14.78
C GLN A 23 34.69 -37.30 -16.08
N LEU A 24 35.06 -36.57 -17.13
CA LEU A 24 34.42 -36.66 -18.44
C LEU A 24 34.70 -38.00 -19.12
N PHE A 25 35.87 -38.60 -18.95
CA PHE A 25 36.16 -39.93 -19.52
C PHE A 25 35.63 -41.09 -18.69
N THR A 26 35.65 -40.98 -17.37
CA THR A 26 35.24 -42.07 -16.47
C THR A 26 33.73 -42.13 -16.25
N ASN A 27 33.04 -40.98 -16.20
CA ASN A 27 31.64 -40.90 -15.84
C ASN A 27 30.90 -39.75 -16.57
N THR A 28 31.01 -39.69 -17.90
CA THR A 28 30.43 -38.62 -18.74
C THR A 28 28.93 -38.44 -18.51
N MET A 29 28.18 -39.55 -18.46
CA MET A 29 26.72 -39.52 -18.34
C MET A 29 26.27 -38.96 -16.99
N SER A 30 26.92 -39.38 -15.90
CA SER A 30 26.63 -38.87 -14.55
C SER A 30 27.00 -37.39 -14.44
N PHE A 31 28.15 -36.98 -14.99
CA PHE A 31 28.56 -35.58 -15.01
C PHE A 31 27.56 -34.70 -15.77
N LEU A 32 27.14 -35.10 -16.97
CA LEU A 32 26.22 -34.29 -17.77
C LEU A 32 24.81 -34.22 -17.17
N THR A 33 24.30 -35.34 -16.66
CA THR A 33 23.02 -35.37 -15.94
C THR A 33 23.06 -34.52 -14.67
N SER A 34 24.18 -34.51 -13.94
CA SER A 34 24.35 -33.66 -12.75
C SER A 34 24.29 -32.16 -13.09
N ILE A 35 24.89 -31.74 -14.21
CA ILE A 35 24.83 -30.34 -14.68
C ILE A 35 23.39 -29.96 -15.02
N VAL A 36 22.70 -30.80 -15.81
CA VAL A 36 21.31 -30.55 -16.19
C VAL A 36 20.41 -30.51 -14.96
N LEU A 37 20.61 -31.41 -14.00
CA LEU A 37 19.86 -31.47 -12.76
C LEU A 37 20.13 -30.24 -11.88
N MET A 38 21.38 -29.79 -11.78
CA MET A 38 21.74 -28.58 -11.04
C MET A 38 21.07 -27.33 -11.66
N ILE A 39 21.13 -27.19 -12.99
CA ILE A 39 20.45 -26.10 -13.71
C ILE A 39 18.93 -26.21 -13.52
N GLY A 40 18.37 -27.41 -13.64
CA GLY A 40 16.93 -27.65 -13.45
C GLY A 40 16.46 -27.26 -12.04
N ILE A 41 17.22 -27.64 -11.01
CA ILE A 41 16.94 -27.24 -9.63
C ILE A 41 17.09 -25.72 -9.45
N ALA A 42 18.13 -25.11 -10.01
CA ALA A 42 18.32 -23.65 -9.93
C ALA A 42 17.14 -22.89 -10.58
N VAL A 43 16.68 -23.34 -11.75
CA VAL A 43 15.50 -22.79 -12.44
C VAL A 43 14.23 -23.03 -11.63
N LEU A 44 14.05 -24.21 -11.04
CA LEU A 44 12.91 -24.50 -10.19
C LEU A 44 12.89 -23.63 -8.93
N ILE A 45 14.02 -23.45 -8.25
CA ILE A 45 14.13 -22.60 -7.06
C ILE A 45 13.90 -21.13 -7.44
N TYR A 46 14.55 -20.65 -8.50
CA TYR A 46 14.35 -19.28 -8.99
C TYR A 46 12.89 -19.06 -9.40
N GLY A 47 12.31 -20.00 -10.14
CA GLY A 47 10.92 -19.99 -10.56
C GLY A 47 9.96 -20.05 -9.38
N ALA A 48 10.25 -20.84 -8.35
CA ALA A 48 9.46 -20.91 -7.13
C ALA A 48 9.54 -19.61 -6.34
N ILE A 49 10.73 -19.02 -6.18
CA ILE A 49 10.90 -17.71 -5.52
C ILE A 49 10.17 -16.63 -6.32
N TYR A 50 10.33 -16.60 -7.65
CA TYR A 50 9.62 -15.68 -8.52
C TYR A 50 8.10 -15.86 -8.44
N PHE A 51 7.61 -17.10 -8.49
CA PHE A 51 6.19 -17.39 -8.44
C PHE A 51 5.59 -17.18 -7.04
N PHE A 52 6.33 -17.39 -5.96
CA PHE A 52 5.78 -17.23 -4.61
C PHE A 52 5.95 -15.80 -4.08
N PHE A 53 7.12 -15.19 -4.28
CA PHE A 53 7.39 -13.82 -3.83
C PHE A 53 7.01 -12.76 -4.86
N LEU A 54 7.32 -12.94 -6.14
CA LEU A 54 7.08 -11.90 -7.16
C LEU A 54 5.67 -11.95 -7.76
N ARG A 55 5.00 -13.11 -7.83
CA ARG A 55 3.57 -13.21 -8.20
C ARG A 55 2.68 -12.49 -7.20
N ASN A 56 2.95 -12.65 -5.90
CA ASN A 56 2.15 -12.02 -4.85
C ASN A 56 2.51 -10.55 -4.61
N ARG A 57 3.72 -10.11 -5.02
CA ARG A 57 4.19 -8.74 -4.80
C ARG A 57 4.30 -7.89 -6.07
N GLY A 58 3.92 -8.41 -7.24
CA GLY A 58 3.76 -7.62 -8.45
C GLY A 58 5.06 -6.95 -8.92
N PHE A 59 6.18 -7.67 -8.91
CA PHE A 59 7.48 -7.19 -9.41
C PHE A 59 7.57 -7.27 -10.94
N GLY A 60 6.47 -6.85 -11.57
CA GLY A 60 6.28 -6.69 -13.00
C GLY A 60 5.26 -5.57 -13.19
N GLY A 61 5.63 -4.35 -12.78
CA GLY A 61 4.99 -3.09 -13.17
C GLY A 61 3.48 -2.88 -12.92
N GLY A 62 2.75 -3.78 -12.26
CA GLY A 62 1.27 -3.74 -12.29
C GLY A 62 0.52 -4.17 -11.02
N GLY A 63 1.21 -4.52 -9.93
CA GLY A 63 0.59 -5.04 -8.71
C GLY A 63 0.01 -3.97 -7.75
N GLY A 64 0.59 -2.77 -7.70
CA GLY A 64 0.13 -1.68 -6.82
C GLY A 64 -1.13 -0.98 -7.32
N ASN A 65 -1.37 -0.99 -8.63
CA ASN A 65 -2.39 -0.17 -9.27
C ASN A 65 -3.81 -0.69 -9.03
N LYS A 66 -4.00 -1.99 -8.73
CA LYS A 66 -5.34 -2.55 -8.48
C LYS A 66 -5.98 -1.99 -7.22
N ASN A 67 -5.18 -1.72 -6.17
CA ASN A 67 -5.70 -1.15 -4.93
C ASN A 67 -5.89 0.37 -5.04
N GLU A 68 -4.97 1.07 -5.70
CA GLU A 68 -5.09 2.52 -5.91
C GLU A 68 -6.24 2.88 -6.85
N MET A 69 -6.40 2.15 -7.96
CA MET A 69 -7.54 2.32 -8.87
C MET A 69 -8.87 2.02 -8.17
N LYS A 70 -8.92 1.02 -7.28
CA LYS A 70 -10.12 0.74 -6.47
C LYS A 70 -10.43 1.89 -5.51
N LYS A 71 -9.41 2.41 -4.80
CA LYS A 71 -9.55 3.56 -3.90
C LYS A 71 -9.98 4.83 -4.66
N TYR A 72 -9.39 5.09 -5.82
CA TYR A 72 -9.77 6.21 -6.69
C TYR A 72 -11.22 6.10 -7.14
N LYS A 73 -11.65 4.93 -7.63
CA LYS A 73 -13.05 4.69 -8.03
C LYS A 73 -14.03 4.87 -6.86
N GLN A 74 -13.66 4.47 -5.64
CA GLN A 74 -14.47 4.69 -4.44
C GLN A 74 -14.56 6.18 -4.08
N ALA A 75 -13.43 6.89 -4.08
CA ALA A 75 -13.37 8.32 -3.79
C ALA A 75 -14.20 9.16 -4.79
N VAL A 76 -14.11 8.84 -6.08
CA VAL A 76 -14.91 9.50 -7.13
C VAL A 76 -16.40 9.26 -6.93
N LYS A 77 -16.81 8.03 -6.58
CA LYS A 77 -18.21 7.73 -6.27
C LYS A 77 -18.72 8.53 -5.06
N GLN A 78 -17.92 8.61 -4.00
CA GLN A 78 -18.28 9.40 -2.81
C GLN A 78 -18.37 10.90 -3.12
N SER A 79 -17.42 11.45 -3.87
CA SER A 79 -17.46 12.86 -4.31
C SER A 79 -18.72 13.13 -5.13
N LYS A 80 -19.00 12.32 -6.15
CA LYS A 80 -20.21 12.47 -6.97
C LYS A 80 -21.50 12.34 -6.15
N GLN A 81 -21.54 11.49 -5.12
CA GLN A 81 -22.71 11.38 -4.24
C GLN A 81 -22.88 12.62 -3.35
N LYS A 82 -21.78 13.22 -2.86
CA LYS A 82 -21.81 14.42 -2.02
C LYS A 82 -22.29 15.67 -2.78
N TYR A 83 -21.92 15.80 -4.06
CA TYR A 83 -22.31 16.96 -4.88
C TYR A 83 -23.58 16.75 -5.72
N LYS A 84 -24.19 15.56 -5.70
CA LYS A 84 -25.50 15.30 -6.34
C LYS A 84 -26.69 15.60 -5.44
N GLN A 85 -26.49 15.89 -4.15
CA GLN A 85 -27.58 16.43 -3.35
C GLN A 85 -27.86 17.85 -3.83
N PRO A 86 -29.07 18.16 -4.32
CA PRO A 86 -29.43 19.53 -4.66
C PRO A 86 -29.26 20.35 -3.37
N THR A 87 -28.40 21.36 -3.44
CA THR A 87 -28.33 22.41 -2.42
C THR A 87 -29.75 22.77 -2.03
N PRO A 88 -30.17 22.69 -0.75
CA PRO A 88 -31.48 23.16 -0.36
C PRO A 88 -31.53 24.63 -0.76
N THR A 89 -32.34 24.92 -1.77
CA THR A 89 -32.61 26.27 -2.24
C THR A 89 -33.02 27.08 -1.02
N VAL A 90 -32.13 27.97 -0.57
CA VAL A 90 -32.47 29.00 0.41
C VAL A 90 -33.62 29.78 -0.22
N LYS A 91 -34.83 29.50 0.24
CA LYS A 91 -36.05 30.15 -0.23
C LYS A 91 -35.88 31.64 0.07
N LYS A 92 -35.60 32.43 -0.96
CA LYS A 92 -35.77 33.88 -0.94
C LYS A 92 -37.27 34.14 -0.79
N SER A 93 -37.75 34.33 0.42
CA SER A 93 -39.11 34.84 0.66
C SER A 93 -39.10 36.35 0.42
N SER A 94 -39.85 36.77 -0.59
CA SER A 94 -40.10 38.15 -0.98
C SER A 94 -41.33 38.72 -0.26
N LEU A 95 -41.32 40.05 -0.05
CA LEU A 95 -42.36 40.93 0.54
C LEU A 95 -42.45 40.85 2.08
N SER A 96 -42.37 41.94 2.85
CA SER A 96 -43.22 43.13 2.80
C SER A 96 -42.54 44.38 3.41
N LYS A 97 -42.98 45.52 2.90
CA LYS A 97 -42.61 46.92 3.14
C LYS A 97 -43.03 47.40 4.56
N VAL A 98 -42.33 48.43 5.09
CA VAL A 98 -42.83 49.58 5.91
C VAL A 98 -41.85 49.99 7.05
N ALA A 99 -41.12 51.08 6.78
CA ALA A 99 -40.81 52.29 7.59
C ALA A 99 -40.06 52.22 8.96
N PRO A 100 -39.38 53.34 9.37
CA PRO A 100 -38.25 53.33 10.30
C PRO A 100 -38.59 53.67 11.78
N LYS A 101 -37.67 53.26 12.68
CA LYS A 101 -37.40 53.59 14.12
C LYS A 101 -38.09 54.85 14.70
N PRO A 102 -38.31 55.01 16.04
CA PRO A 102 -37.37 54.66 17.14
C PRO A 102 -37.99 54.30 18.54
N SER A 103 -37.10 54.09 19.52
CA SER A 103 -37.24 54.53 20.94
C SER A 103 -37.92 53.62 22.01
N VAL A 104 -37.07 53.19 22.96
CA VAL A 104 -37.27 53.10 24.43
C VAL A 104 -38.15 51.97 25.03
N ASN A 105 -37.43 50.97 25.58
CA ASN A 105 -37.55 50.21 26.86
C ASN A 105 -38.90 50.23 27.66
N PRO A 106 -39.28 49.20 28.47
CA PRO A 106 -38.37 48.51 29.41
C PRO A 106 -38.64 47.01 29.77
N LYS A 107 -37.56 46.35 30.22
CA LYS A 107 -37.51 45.31 31.27
C LYS A 107 -38.57 44.18 31.28
N ARG A 108 -38.14 42.98 30.84
CA ARG A 108 -38.42 41.74 31.61
C ARG A 108 -37.33 40.67 31.43
N ASN A 109 -36.39 40.73 32.36
CA ASN A 109 -35.58 39.67 32.98
C ASN A 109 -35.57 38.23 32.41
N ARG A 110 -34.34 37.67 32.42
CA ARG A 110 -33.89 36.25 32.37
C ARG A 110 -33.77 35.68 30.96
N LYS A 111 -32.61 35.26 30.44
CA LYS A 111 -31.41 34.69 31.06
C LYS A 111 -30.16 35.11 30.29
N ARG A 112 -29.08 35.30 31.06
CA ARG A 112 -27.73 35.58 30.61
C ARG A 112 -27.20 34.46 29.71
N MET A 113 -26.38 34.86 28.75
CA MET A 113 -25.15 34.18 28.30
C MET A 113 -25.25 32.66 28.09
N ASN A 114 -25.62 32.25 26.88
CA ASN A 114 -25.09 31.02 26.31
C ASN A 114 -24.34 31.40 25.03
N ALA A 115 -23.06 31.76 25.20
CA ALA A 115 -22.12 31.83 24.09
C ALA A 115 -22.09 30.45 23.38
N PRO A 116 -21.92 30.41 22.05
CA PRO A 116 -21.82 29.14 21.31
C PRO A 116 -20.51 28.46 21.70
N HIS A 117 -20.59 27.49 22.59
CA HIS A 117 -19.45 26.66 22.95
C HIS A 117 -19.00 25.88 21.71
N LEU A 118 -17.79 26.17 21.21
CA LEU A 118 -17.10 25.36 20.22
C LEU A 118 -16.96 23.94 20.80
N ARG A 119 -17.76 23.00 20.30
CA ARG A 119 -17.54 21.59 20.61
C ARG A 119 -16.41 21.10 19.70
N VAL A 120 -15.37 20.57 20.32
CA VAL A 120 -14.31 19.83 19.63
C VAL A 120 -14.98 18.67 18.90
N ILE A 121 -14.70 18.52 17.61
CA ILE A 121 -15.11 17.33 16.86
C ILE A 121 -14.28 16.19 17.43
N GLU A 122 -14.89 15.39 18.31
CA GLU A 122 -14.28 14.14 18.75
C GLU A 122 -14.16 13.22 17.54
N GLY A 123 -12.92 12.99 17.11
CA GLY A 123 -12.61 12.02 16.07
C GLY A 123 -13.10 10.63 16.50
N ASN A 124 -13.68 9.89 15.55
CA ASN A 124 -14.17 8.53 15.69
C ASN A 124 -13.07 7.58 16.22
N LYS A 125 -12.91 7.51 17.55
CA LYS A 125 -12.12 6.48 18.23
C LYS A 125 -12.96 5.21 18.26
N SER A 126 -12.38 4.13 17.77
CA SER A 126 -13.01 2.83 17.55
C SER A 126 -13.86 2.40 18.75
N LYS A 127 -15.15 2.17 18.46
CA LYS A 127 -16.06 1.44 19.35
C LYS A 127 -15.70 -0.04 19.24
N ASP A 128 -14.56 -0.41 19.81
CA ASP A 128 -14.18 -1.81 19.94
C ASP A 128 -15.14 -2.50 20.89
N LYS A 129 -15.66 -3.62 20.39
CA LYS A 129 -16.72 -4.44 20.96
C LYS A 129 -16.28 -4.96 22.32
N ASN A 130 -16.97 -4.55 23.38
CA ASN A 130 -17.22 -5.39 24.56
C ASN A 130 -18.39 -4.79 25.35
N ARG A 131 -19.60 -5.04 24.84
CA ARG A 131 -20.82 -5.02 25.65
C ARG A 131 -20.91 -6.39 26.32
N ALA A 132 -20.45 -6.49 27.57
CA ALA A 132 -20.97 -7.51 28.48
C ALA A 132 -22.17 -6.89 29.20
N SER A 133 -23.23 -7.68 29.25
CA SER A 133 -24.60 -7.34 29.64
C SER A 133 -24.92 -7.84 31.05
N PHE A 134 -25.78 -7.07 31.74
CA PHE A 134 -26.56 -7.36 32.96
C PHE A 134 -25.78 -7.67 34.24
#